data_AF-A0A0D0GN53-F1
#
_entry.id   AF-A0A0D0GN53-F1
#
_cell.length_a   1.000
_cell.length_b   1.000
_cell.length_c   1.000
_cell.angle_alpha   90.00
_cell.angle_beta   90.00
_cell.angle_gamma   90.00
#
_symmetry.space_group_name_H-M   'P 1'
#
loop_
_entity.id
_entity.type
_entity.pdbx_description
1 polymer ?
#
loop_
_entity_poly.entity_id
_entity_poly.type
_entity_poly.pdbx_seq_one_letter_code
_entity_poly.pdbx_strand_id
1 'polypeptide(L)'
;MTLSTIGERVKPTPADLKALRAQARRTQEQVAEQLGVNVRQVQRWEAGQGTMPYATWRLLRLTCAFHYPVDFVRAPVVTAASIQNGDAVELHALDGTRLQGVVWLDRAHDGLIDEESYGAFVTGFPDQPTAAQIGLFRIGERVTFARANVIRLEQRVPHAPAA
;
A
#
# COMPACT_ATOMS: atom_id res chain seq x y z
N MET A 1 -29.47 -15.05 -18.85
CA MET A 1 -28.31 -14.57 -18.09
C MET A 1 -28.32 -13.05 -18.13
N THR A 2 -28.78 -12.41 -17.06
CA THR A 2 -28.84 -10.94 -16.96
C THR A 2 -27.45 -10.38 -16.64
N LEU A 3 -26.91 -9.60 -17.58
CA LEU A 3 -25.78 -8.71 -17.37
C LEU A 3 -26.22 -7.59 -16.41
N SER A 4 -26.14 -7.83 -15.10
CA SER A 4 -26.49 -6.81 -14.10
C SER A 4 -25.38 -5.76 -13.97
N THR A 5 -25.70 -4.58 -14.49
CA THR A 5 -25.38 -3.26 -13.91
C THR A 5 -23.90 -2.88 -13.82
N ILE A 6 -23.28 -2.61 -14.97
CA ILE A 6 -22.11 -1.73 -15.04
C ILE A 6 -22.62 -0.29 -14.78
N GLY A 7 -22.57 0.19 -13.54
CA GLY A 7 -22.67 1.64 -13.28
C GLY A 7 -23.55 2.15 -12.14
N GLU A 8 -24.01 1.32 -11.20
CA GLU A 8 -24.70 1.88 -10.05
C GLU A 8 -23.69 2.61 -9.14
N ARG A 9 -23.78 3.95 -9.10
CA ARG A 9 -22.98 4.81 -8.23
C ARG A 9 -23.49 4.67 -6.79
N VAL A 10 -23.23 3.51 -6.19
CA VAL A 10 -23.60 3.22 -4.80
C VAL A 10 -22.86 4.20 -3.89
N LYS A 11 -23.64 5.03 -3.19
CA LYS A 11 -23.12 5.88 -2.12
C LYS A 11 -22.80 4.98 -0.94
N PRO A 12 -21.61 5.09 -0.34
CA PRO A 12 -21.24 4.21 0.75
C PRO A 12 -22.04 4.54 2.01
N THR A 13 -22.29 3.51 2.82
CA THR A 13 -22.82 3.68 4.16
C THR A 13 -21.70 4.06 5.14
N PRO A 14 -22.02 4.65 6.30
CA PRO A 14 -21.03 4.91 7.35
C PRO A 14 -20.29 3.63 7.79
N ALA A 15 -20.96 2.47 7.73
CA ALA A 15 -20.36 1.18 8.03
C ALA A 15 -19.32 0.78 6.98
N ASP A 16 -19.60 1.01 5.69
CA ASP A 16 -18.64 0.73 4.60
C ASP A 16 -17.36 1.56 4.74
N LEU A 17 -17.49 2.83 5.13
CA LEU A 17 -16.35 3.70 5.40
C LEU A 17 -15.47 3.15 6.53
N LYS A 18 -16.09 2.80 7.66
CA LYS A 18 -15.38 2.24 8.82
C LYS A 18 -14.72 0.91 8.47
N ALA A 19 -15.43 0.05 7.74
CA ALA A 19 -14.93 -1.25 7.32
C ALA A 19 -13.72 -1.11 6.39
N LEU A 20 -13.81 -0.27 5.35
CA LEU A 20 -12.71 -0.03 4.43
C LEU A 20 -11.50 0.61 5.14
N ARG A 21 -11.73 1.59 6.01
CA ARG A 21 -10.66 2.23 6.79
C ARG A 21 -9.98 1.23 7.73
N ALA A 22 -10.75 0.41 8.45
CA ALA A 22 -10.23 -0.60 9.35
C ALA A 22 -9.47 -1.70 8.59
N GLN A 23 -10.01 -2.11 7.44
CA GLN A 23 -9.33 -3.03 6.52
C GLN A 23 -7.99 -2.44 6.10
N ALA A 24 -7.93 -1.18 5.68
CA ALA A 24 -6.68 -0.52 5.30
C ALA A 24 -5.81 -0.07 6.49
N ARG A 25 -6.17 -0.43 7.74
CA ARG A 25 -5.48 -0.02 8.99
C ARG A 25 -5.23 1.48 9.12
N ARG A 26 -6.12 2.33 8.58
CA ARG A 26 -5.96 3.78 8.63
C ARG A 26 -6.70 4.44 9.79
N THR A 27 -6.15 5.53 10.31
CA THR A 27 -6.86 6.43 11.22
C THR A 27 -7.77 7.37 10.44
N GLN A 28 -8.68 8.06 11.14
CA GLN A 28 -9.54 9.05 10.50
C GLN A 28 -8.73 10.24 9.96
N GLU A 29 -7.65 10.61 10.65
CA GLU A 29 -6.72 11.67 10.26
C GLU A 29 -5.99 11.29 8.96
N GLN A 30 -5.46 10.08 8.87
CA GLN A 30 -4.78 9.59 7.65
C GLN A 30 -5.74 9.55 6.46
N VAL A 31 -6.98 9.08 6.67
CA VAL A 31 -8.02 9.12 5.63
C VAL A 31 -8.33 10.56 5.20
N ALA A 32 -8.40 11.49 6.16
CA ALA A 32 -8.67 12.89 5.85
C ALA A 32 -7.55 13.52 5.01
N GLU A 33 -6.29 13.24 5.38
CA GLU A 33 -5.10 13.67 4.64
C GLU A 33 -5.09 13.11 3.21
N GLN A 34 -5.31 11.80 3.05
CA GLN A 34 -5.34 11.15 1.73
C GLN A 34 -6.47 11.67 0.83
N LEU A 35 -7.58 12.10 1.42
CA LEU A 35 -8.73 12.64 0.68
C LEU A 35 -8.65 14.16 0.49
N GLY A 36 -7.68 14.85 1.11
CA GLY A 36 -7.59 16.30 1.10
C GLY A 36 -8.77 16.99 1.78
N VAL A 37 -9.36 16.38 2.82
CA VAL A 37 -10.51 16.91 3.56
C VAL A 37 -10.18 17.12 5.04
N ASN A 38 -11.05 17.83 5.76
CA ASN A 38 -10.92 17.97 7.20
C ASN A 38 -11.30 16.66 7.93
N VAL A 39 -10.57 16.28 8.99
CA VAL A 39 -10.88 15.10 9.82
C VAL A 39 -12.31 15.10 10.38
N ARG A 40 -12.86 16.27 10.72
CA ARG A 40 -14.26 16.42 11.18
C ARG A 40 -15.26 15.98 10.11
N GLN A 41 -14.91 16.13 8.83
CA GLN A 41 -15.75 15.70 7.73
C GLN A 41 -15.79 14.17 7.65
N VAL A 42 -14.66 13.50 7.85
CA VAL A 42 -14.57 12.03 7.94
C VAL A 42 -15.38 11.51 9.13
N GLN A 43 -15.23 12.13 10.32
CA GLN A 43 -16.00 11.79 11.51
C GLN A 43 -17.50 11.90 11.29
N ARG A 44 -17.96 12.99 10.65
CA ARG A 44 -19.37 13.18 10.31
C ARG A 44 -19.88 12.10 9.35
N TRP A 45 -19.14 11.77 8.31
CA TRP A 45 -19.52 10.69 7.40
C TRP A 45 -19.59 9.33 8.11
N GLU A 46 -18.61 8.99 8.94
CA GLU A 46 -18.58 7.74 9.72
C GLU A 46 -19.66 7.69 10.82
N ALA A 47 -20.16 8.84 11.26
CA ALA A 47 -21.29 8.96 12.19
C ALA A 47 -22.66 9.00 11.48
N GLY A 48 -22.70 8.99 10.14
CA GLY A 48 -23.93 9.14 9.37
C GLY A 48 -24.48 10.58 9.32
N GLN A 49 -23.72 11.55 9.82
CA GLN A 49 -24.06 12.97 9.83
C GLN A 49 -23.67 13.67 8.51
N GLY A 50 -24.24 13.19 7.42
CA GLY A 50 -23.98 13.62 6.06
C GLY A 50 -23.48 12.48 5.18
N THR A 51 -23.66 12.62 3.86
CA THR A 51 -23.27 11.58 2.90
C THR A 51 -21.92 11.87 2.29
N MET A 52 -21.03 10.89 2.25
CA MET A 52 -19.79 10.99 1.50
C MET A 52 -20.09 11.08 -0.01
N PRO A 53 -19.54 12.07 -0.74
CA PRO A 53 -19.68 12.13 -2.19
C PRO A 53 -19.09 10.89 -2.88
N TYR A 54 -19.70 10.44 -3.96
CA TYR A 54 -19.24 9.25 -4.70
C TYR A 54 -17.80 9.37 -5.21
N ALA A 55 -17.39 10.55 -5.69
CA ALA A 55 -16.02 10.78 -6.14
C ALA A 55 -15.01 10.57 -5.00
N THR A 56 -15.33 11.09 -3.81
CA THR A 56 -14.54 10.90 -2.59
C THR A 56 -14.51 9.43 -2.16
N TRP A 57 -15.65 8.73 -2.24
CA TRP A 57 -15.70 7.30 -1.97
C TRP A 57 -14.82 6.49 -2.92
N ARG A 58 -14.89 6.80 -4.22
CA ARG A 58 -14.04 6.17 -5.23
C ARG A 58 -12.56 6.45 -4.96
N LEU A 59 -12.22 7.69 -4.61
CA LEU A 59 -10.85 8.05 -4.23
C LEU A 59 -10.39 7.25 -3.01
N LEU A 60 -11.20 7.17 -1.96
CA LEU A 60 -10.88 6.39 -0.75
C LEU A 60 -10.62 4.91 -1.07
N ARG A 61 -11.46 4.30 -1.91
CA ARG A 61 -11.26 2.91 -2.34
C ARG A 61 -9.96 2.70 -3.10
N LEU A 62 -9.55 3.68 -3.90
CA LEU A 62 -8.29 3.63 -4.61
C LEU A 62 -7.13 3.81 -3.63
N THR A 63 -7.15 4.83 -2.78
CA THR A 63 -6.06 5.14 -1.86
C THR A 63 -5.87 4.09 -0.77
N CYS A 64 -6.96 3.45 -0.30
CA CYS A 64 -6.93 2.33 0.65
C CYS A 64 -6.52 0.99 0.02
N ALA A 65 -6.45 0.89 -1.31
CA ALA A 65 -5.93 -0.29 -1.99
C ALA A 65 -4.41 -0.26 -2.18
N PHE A 66 -3.75 0.86 -1.85
CA PHE A 66 -2.30 1.00 -1.92
C PHE A 66 -1.67 0.87 -0.54
N HIS A 67 -0.49 0.25 -0.52
CA HIS A 67 0.38 0.17 0.66
C HIS A 67 1.48 1.22 0.56
N TYR A 68 1.76 1.88 1.68
CA TYR A 68 2.68 3.00 1.80
C TYR A 68 3.76 2.71 2.84
N PRO A 69 4.87 3.48 2.88
CA PRO A 69 5.95 3.27 3.85
C PRO A 69 5.49 3.19 5.31
N VAL A 70 4.42 3.90 5.65
CA VAL A 70 3.83 3.93 7.00
C VAL A 70 3.20 2.61 7.41
N ASP A 71 2.86 1.74 6.45
CA ASP A 71 2.24 0.44 6.69
C ASP A 71 3.29 -0.64 7.03
N PHE A 72 4.58 -0.28 7.01
CA PHE A 72 5.71 -1.16 7.30
C PHE A 72 6.49 -0.70 8.54
N VAL A 73 7.02 -1.66 9.27
CA VAL A 73 7.93 -1.43 10.38
C VAL A 73 9.21 -0.77 9.86
N ARG A 74 9.79 0.15 10.64
CA ARG A 74 11.14 0.67 10.37
C ARG A 74 12.18 -0.35 10.80
N ALA A 75 13.07 -0.71 9.90
CA ALA A 75 14.20 -1.58 10.17
C ALA A 75 15.17 -0.92 11.17
N PRO A 76 15.72 -1.68 12.13
CA PRO A 76 16.63 -1.15 13.14
C PRO A 76 17.99 -0.73 12.56
N VAL A 77 18.36 -1.26 11.39
CA VAL A 77 19.61 -0.93 10.69
C VAL A 77 19.28 -0.57 9.26
N VAL A 78 19.57 0.66 8.86
CA VAL A 78 19.43 1.09 7.46
C VAL A 78 20.58 0.49 6.65
N THR A 79 20.28 -0.37 5.69
CA THR A 79 21.31 -0.93 4.80
C THR A 79 21.98 0.19 4.02
N ALA A 80 23.31 0.33 4.12
CA ALA A 80 24.10 1.34 3.41
C ALA A 80 24.09 1.18 1.87
N ALA A 81 23.70 -0.01 1.37
CA ALA A 81 23.56 -0.31 -0.04
C ALA A 81 22.43 0.50 -0.70
N SER A 82 22.64 0.87 -1.97
CA SER A 82 21.59 1.47 -2.81
C SER A 82 20.61 0.40 -3.27
N ILE A 83 19.31 0.72 -3.18
CA ILE A 83 18.23 -0.14 -3.68
C ILE A 83 18.05 0.14 -5.17
N GLN A 84 17.99 -0.91 -5.98
CA GLN A 84 17.92 -0.85 -7.44
C GLN A 84 16.79 -1.74 -7.99
N ASN A 85 16.41 -1.49 -9.25
CA ASN A 85 15.43 -2.33 -9.94
C ASN A 85 15.92 -3.79 -10.00
N GLY A 86 15.03 -4.73 -9.68
CA GLY A 86 15.31 -6.16 -9.65
C GLY A 86 15.92 -6.67 -8.34
N ASP A 87 16.26 -5.80 -7.39
CA ASP A 87 16.70 -6.26 -6.07
C ASP A 87 15.54 -6.94 -5.32
N ALA A 88 15.85 -7.97 -4.54
CA ALA A 88 14.89 -8.59 -3.64
C ALA A 88 14.94 -7.92 -2.28
N VAL A 89 13.78 -7.54 -1.77
CA VAL A 89 13.61 -6.89 -0.46
C VAL A 89 12.70 -7.71 0.42
N GLU A 90 13.00 -7.70 1.72
CA GLU A 90 12.09 -8.18 2.74
C GLU A 90 11.60 -7.02 3.59
N LEU A 91 10.29 -6.99 3.83
CA LEU A 91 9.58 -5.98 4.62
C LEU A 91 8.75 -6.67 5.69
N HIS A 92 8.54 -6.00 6.83
CA HIS A 92 7.57 -6.41 7.84
C HIS A 92 6.44 -5.39 7.88
N ALA A 93 5.21 -5.86 7.68
CA ALA A 93 4.03 -5.06 7.91
C ALA A 93 3.83 -4.81 9.42
N LEU A 94 3.10 -3.74 9.76
CA LEU A 94 2.80 -3.40 11.16
C LEU A 94 2.03 -4.50 11.92
N ASP A 95 1.36 -5.41 11.22
CA ASP A 95 0.67 -6.54 11.81
C ASP A 95 1.52 -7.80 12.01
N GLY A 96 2.83 -7.69 11.76
CA GLY A 96 3.80 -8.77 11.89
C GLY A 96 3.95 -9.63 10.63
N THR A 97 3.18 -9.36 9.57
CA THR A 97 3.32 -10.10 8.31
C THR A 97 4.67 -9.81 7.67
N ARG A 98 5.48 -10.84 7.43
CA ARG A 98 6.71 -10.73 6.66
C ARG A 98 6.43 -11.02 5.18
N LEU A 99 6.85 -10.11 4.32
CA LEU A 99 6.71 -10.21 2.88
C LEU A 99 8.07 -10.11 2.20
N GLN A 100 8.20 -10.84 1.09
CA GLN A 100 9.28 -10.72 0.14
C GLN A 100 8.74 -10.04 -1.11
N GLY A 101 9.52 -9.11 -1.67
CA GLY A 101 9.18 -8.44 -2.92
C GLY A 101 10.38 -8.23 -3.81
N VAL A 102 10.11 -8.00 -5.09
CA VAL A 102 11.12 -7.61 -6.08
C VAL A 102 10.89 -6.15 -6.43
N VAL A 103 11.95 -5.36 -6.30
CA VAL A 103 11.92 -3.92 -6.52
C VAL A 103 11.64 -3.63 -7.98
N TRP A 104 10.59 -2.86 -8.21
CA TRP A 104 10.28 -2.27 -9.50
C TRP A 104 10.48 -0.76 -9.36
N LEU A 105 11.70 -0.34 -9.67
CA LEU A 105 12.02 1.08 -9.79
C LEU A 105 11.85 1.48 -11.26
N ASP A 106 10.73 2.12 -11.58
CA ASP A 106 10.76 3.12 -12.63
C ASP A 106 11.08 4.44 -11.93
N ARG A 107 12.31 4.93 -12.09
CA ARG A 107 12.78 6.17 -11.44
C ARG A 107 12.03 7.42 -11.94
N ALA A 108 11.00 7.27 -12.77
CA ALA A 108 10.29 8.39 -13.36
C ALA A 108 8.79 8.12 -13.60
N HIS A 109 7.99 7.71 -12.61
CA HIS A 109 6.53 7.94 -12.67
C HIS A 109 5.97 8.23 -11.27
N ASP A 110 6.10 9.49 -10.84
CA ASP A 110 4.94 10.36 -10.51
C ASP A 110 5.32 11.64 -9.77
N GLY A 111 6.61 11.90 -9.47
CA GLY A 111 7.06 13.22 -9.00
C GLY A 111 6.32 13.79 -7.78
N LEU A 112 5.61 12.94 -7.03
CA LEU A 112 4.65 13.36 -5.99
C LEU A 112 4.68 12.49 -4.73
N ILE A 113 5.55 11.48 -4.65
CA ILE A 113 5.68 10.64 -3.46
C ILE A 113 7.16 10.52 -3.15
N ASP A 114 7.73 11.55 -2.54
CA ASP A 114 8.99 11.58 -1.78
C ASP A 114 10.23 10.88 -2.42
N GLU A 115 11.36 11.59 -2.56
CA GLU A 115 12.61 11.05 -3.14
C GLU A 115 13.13 9.77 -2.44
N GLU A 116 12.61 9.47 -1.23
CA GLU A 116 12.95 8.28 -0.45
C GLU A 116 12.01 7.08 -0.62
N SER A 117 10.98 7.16 -1.47
CA SER A 117 10.00 6.07 -1.67
C SER A 117 10.37 5.14 -2.82
N TYR A 118 10.19 3.83 -2.60
CA TYR A 118 10.48 2.73 -3.52
C TYR A 118 9.23 1.90 -3.78
N GLY A 119 9.14 1.29 -4.96
CA GLY A 119 8.09 0.34 -5.32
C GLY A 119 8.61 -1.10 -5.40
N ALA A 120 7.82 -2.07 -4.94
CA ALA A 120 8.08 -3.50 -5.16
C ALA A 120 6.80 -4.27 -5.49
N PHE A 121 6.94 -5.36 -6.23
CA PHE A 121 5.90 -6.38 -6.35
C PHE A 121 6.08 -7.42 -5.26
N VAL A 122 5.02 -7.77 -4.54
CA VAL A 122 5.05 -8.86 -3.56
C VAL A 122 5.23 -10.18 -4.31
N THR A 123 6.27 -10.93 -3.98
CA THR A 123 6.59 -12.22 -4.62
C THR A 123 6.37 -13.41 -3.70
N GLY A 124 6.27 -13.20 -2.38
CA GLY A 124 5.95 -14.28 -1.45
C GLY A 124 5.91 -13.85 0.01
N PHE A 125 5.61 -14.83 0.87
CA PHE A 125 5.57 -14.68 2.32
C PHE A 125 6.53 -15.70 2.93
N PRO A 126 7.71 -15.28 3.42
CA PRO A 126 8.73 -16.20 3.92
C PRO A 126 8.25 -17.16 5.02
N ASP A 127 7.33 -16.70 5.87
CA ASP A 127 6.82 -17.49 6.99
C ASP A 127 5.68 -18.44 6.57
N GLN A 128 5.08 -18.23 5.39
CA GLN A 128 3.99 -19.02 4.81
C GLN A 128 4.12 -19.12 3.27
N PRO A 129 5.07 -19.91 2.75
CA PRO A 129 5.48 -19.85 1.33
C PRO A 129 4.41 -20.30 0.32
N THR A 130 3.37 -21.01 0.75
CA THR A 130 2.27 -21.46 -0.11
C THR A 130 1.09 -20.49 -0.15
N ALA A 131 1.10 -19.45 0.68
CA ALA A 131 0.01 -18.49 0.75
C ALA A 131 0.04 -17.55 -0.46
N ALA A 132 -1.07 -17.45 -1.19
CA ALA A 132 -1.23 -16.45 -2.25
C ALA A 132 -1.58 -15.06 -1.69
N GLN A 133 -2.10 -15.00 -0.45
CA GLN A 133 -2.51 -13.78 0.24
C GLN A 133 -2.43 -13.97 1.76
N ILE A 134 -1.94 -12.96 2.49
CA ILE A 134 -1.97 -12.87 3.96
C ILE A 134 -2.46 -11.49 4.35
N GLY A 135 -3.58 -11.44 5.09
CA GLY A 135 -4.20 -10.19 5.48
C GLY A 135 -4.54 -9.31 4.27
N LEU A 136 -3.93 -8.13 4.22
CA LEU A 136 -4.10 -7.16 3.14
C LEU A 136 -3.15 -7.37 1.97
N PHE A 137 -2.18 -8.27 2.13
CA PHE A 137 -1.12 -8.44 1.16
C PHE A 137 -1.34 -9.65 0.26
N ARG A 138 -1.10 -9.51 -1.04
CA ARG A 138 -1.28 -10.54 -2.07
C ARG A 138 -0.07 -10.61 -3.01
N ILE A 139 0.33 -11.83 -3.37
CA ILE A 139 1.35 -12.04 -4.41
C ILE A 139 0.94 -11.33 -5.71
N GLY A 140 1.88 -10.58 -6.29
CA GLY A 140 1.73 -9.81 -7.52
C GLY A 140 1.17 -8.39 -7.33
N GLU A 141 0.75 -8.01 -6.13
CA GLU A 141 0.35 -6.62 -5.86
C GLU A 141 1.57 -5.69 -5.75
N ARG A 142 1.33 -4.39 -5.87
CA ARG A 142 2.35 -3.35 -5.67
C ARG A 142 2.31 -2.82 -4.24
N VAL A 143 3.48 -2.65 -3.65
CA VAL A 143 3.68 -1.98 -2.37
C VAL A 143 4.67 -0.82 -2.53
N THR A 144 4.44 0.26 -1.78
CA THR A 144 5.37 1.39 -1.68
C THR A 144 6.02 1.37 -0.30
N PHE A 145 7.33 1.50 -0.23
CA PHE A 145 8.09 1.45 1.03
C PHE A 145 9.25 2.45 1.00
N ALA A 146 9.72 2.87 2.17
CA ALA A 146 10.93 3.70 2.28
C ALA A 146 12.15 2.81 2.50
N ARG A 147 13.34 3.33 2.22
CA ARG A 147 14.61 2.63 2.53
C ARG A 147 14.67 2.15 3.99
N ALA A 148 14.15 2.96 4.91
CA ALA A 148 14.11 2.64 6.33
C ALA A 148 13.19 1.46 6.67
N ASN A 149 12.37 0.93 5.75
CA ASN A 149 11.52 -0.23 5.98
C ASN A 149 12.18 -1.57 5.60
N VAL A 150 13.31 -1.54 4.89
CA VAL A 150 13.96 -2.76 4.37
C VAL A 150 14.72 -3.48 5.48
N ILE A 151 14.29 -4.70 5.81
CA ILE A 151 14.89 -5.52 6.87
C ILE A 151 16.01 -6.39 6.31
N ARG A 152 15.85 -6.86 5.08
CA ARG A 152 16.88 -7.55 4.32
C ARG A 152 16.82 -7.09 2.87
N LEU A 153 17.99 -6.86 2.29
CA LEU A 153 18.19 -6.52 0.88
C LEU A 153 19.11 -7.58 0.28
N GLU A 154 18.65 -8.24 -0.77
CA GLU A 154 19.45 -9.12 -1.61
C GLU A 154 19.58 -8.46 -2.99
N GLN A 155 20.80 -8.00 -3.30
CA GLN A 155 21.08 -7.35 -4.57
C GLN A 155 20.98 -8.37 -5.69
N ARG A 156 20.45 -7.95 -6.84
CA ARG A 156 20.54 -8.79 -8.05
C ARG A 156 22.02 -9.09 -8.34
N VAL A 157 22.30 -10.28 -8.85
CA VAL A 157 23.65 -10.61 -9.32
C VAL A 157 24.05 -9.54 -10.35
N PRO A 158 25.19 -8.83 -10.18
CA PRO A 158 25.65 -7.89 -11.18
C PRO A 158 25.83 -8.66 -12.47
N HIS A 159 25.12 -8.27 -13.53
CA HIS A 159 25.51 -8.70 -14.85
C HIS A 159 26.88 -8.07 -15.08
N ALA A 160 27.94 -8.88 -15.04
CA ALA A 160 29.28 -8.40 -15.33
C ALA A 160 29.23 -7.66 -16.67
N PRO A 161 29.83 -6.46 -16.80
CA PRO A 161 29.92 -5.82 -18.10
C PRO A 161 30.66 -6.79 -19.01
N ALA A 162 30.03 -7.16 -20.13
CA ALA A 162 30.69 -7.92 -21.18
C ALA A 162 31.97 -7.14 -21.57
N ALA A 163 33.11 -7.80 -21.41
CA ALA A 163 34.43 -7.26 -21.74
C ALA A 163 34.60 -7.06 -23.25
#